data_AF-A0A0M7A2D3-F1
#
_entry.id   AF-A0A0M7A2D3-F1
#
_cell.length_a   1.000
_cell.length_b   1.000
_cell.length_c   1.000
_cell.angle_alpha   90.00
_cell.angle_beta   90.00
_cell.angle_gamma   90.00
#
_symmetry.space_group_name_H-M   'P 1'
#
loop_
_entity.id
_entity.type
_entity.pdbx_description
1 polymer ?
#
loop_
_entity_poly.entity_id
_entity_poly.type
_entity_poly.pdbx_seq_one_letter_code
_entity_poly.pdbx_strand_id
1 'polypeptide(L)'
;MAGDIKDAADSKAADKTKLDTRLSGQPRQGHQPSTEKNIAGQETGELTDASATNESTGFRSDFKQATGKIKDMATLMFADADPPSDPQNMIKDEKFNEDLNTLTSLHSFLIREATSLPENFKLGRLNRLKAAGPGQKGRAPDQGEWEALEEKTQVLFAHLSDADRKSYLASQMPNFLPRLAVWLVVVSIGSMILSVFMAEVTLLSKGLDGALMVLFFLLWLMSLGAIGSAAFIGFNAIAVTSDITFDISDSRLIVQRIVLGALFALFFTLPFGFHEFLAFVKSLSAAALNKTTVPTKSEVAFTNQSMLLIMPFVLGYSTSLVILILNRIISSASTLFGAHETPAKAKARSKSA
;
A
#
# COMPACT_ATOMS: atom_id res chain seq x y z
N MET A 1 32.34 -22.67 60.79
CA MET A 1 32.26 -21.87 62.04
C MET A 1 32.95 -20.55 61.79
N ALA A 2 32.19 -19.47 61.99
CA ALA A 2 32.56 -18.07 62.19
C ALA A 2 33.77 -17.48 61.44
N GLY A 3 33.47 -16.54 60.53
CA GLY A 3 34.39 -15.50 60.08
C GLY A 3 33.66 -14.16 60.06
N ASP A 4 33.85 -13.39 61.14
CA ASP A 4 33.60 -11.94 61.25
C ASP A 4 34.53 -11.17 60.30
N ILE A 5 34.05 -10.07 59.67
CA ILE A 5 34.65 -8.69 59.61
C ILE A 5 33.52 -7.76 59.06
N LYS A 6 32.81 -6.97 59.88
CA LYS A 6 33.06 -5.59 60.36
C LYS A 6 33.08 -4.45 59.31
N ASP A 7 32.15 -3.51 59.56
CA ASP A 7 32.29 -2.04 59.52
C ASP A 7 32.70 -1.35 58.20
N ALA A 8 32.29 -0.12 57.85
CA ALA A 8 31.31 0.86 58.30
C ALA A 8 31.52 2.09 57.38
N ALA A 9 30.51 2.97 57.32
CA ALA A 9 30.64 4.41 57.02
C ALA A 9 31.00 4.78 55.55
N ASP A 10 30.62 5.91 54.96
CA ASP A 10 29.92 7.10 55.41
C ASP A 10 29.56 7.99 54.19
N SER A 11 28.75 9.02 54.45
CA SER A 11 28.70 10.33 53.75
C SER A 11 27.95 10.42 52.40
N LYS A 12 26.71 10.95 52.32
CA LYS A 12 26.28 12.37 52.36
C LYS A 12 26.89 13.31 51.29
N ALA A 13 26.02 13.85 50.44
CA ALA A 13 25.87 15.28 50.03
C ALA A 13 25.01 15.30 48.74
N ALA A 14 23.74 15.70 48.76
CA ALA A 14 23.24 17.08 48.70
C ALA A 14 23.75 17.87 47.48
N ASP A 15 22.88 18.11 46.49
CA ASP A 15 22.84 19.45 45.90
C ASP A 15 21.44 19.85 45.41
N LYS A 16 21.10 21.10 45.72
CA LYS A 16 19.87 21.82 45.41
C LYS A 16 20.16 22.69 44.21
N THR A 17 19.23 22.81 43.26
CA THR A 17 19.20 24.01 42.41
C THR A 17 17.76 24.42 42.12
N LYS A 18 17.29 25.36 42.94
CA LYS A 18 16.26 26.33 42.56
C LYS A 18 16.96 27.48 41.83
N LEU A 19 16.40 27.96 40.73
CA LEU A 19 16.56 29.35 40.33
C LEU A 19 15.27 29.86 39.72
N ASP A 20 14.67 30.83 40.41
CA ASP A 20 13.53 31.64 40.00
C ASP A 20 13.98 32.87 39.18
N THR A 21 12.98 33.51 38.54
CA THR A 21 12.86 34.97 38.30
C THR A 21 13.49 35.58 37.05
N ARG A 22 12.68 36.07 36.10
CA ARG A 22 12.23 37.50 36.06
C ARG A 22 11.36 37.86 34.85
N LEU A 23 10.32 38.63 35.17
CA LEU A 23 9.43 39.44 34.34
C LEU A 23 10.11 40.70 33.76
N SER A 24 9.66 41.12 32.57
CA SER A 24 9.39 42.51 32.12
C SER A 24 8.66 42.41 30.76
N GLY A 25 7.41 42.86 30.54
CA GLY A 25 6.97 44.26 30.34
C GLY A 25 7.55 44.82 29.01
N GLN A 26 6.84 45.25 27.95
CA GLN A 26 5.56 45.99 27.71
C GLN A 26 5.41 46.11 26.14
N PRO A 27 4.57 46.95 25.47
CA PRO A 27 3.11 47.19 25.47
C PRO A 27 2.39 47.08 24.07
N ARG A 28 1.07 46.82 24.11
CA ARG A 28 -0.10 47.49 23.45
C ARG A 28 0.02 48.27 22.10
N GLN A 29 -0.90 47.94 21.16
CA GLN A 29 -1.93 48.78 20.43
C GLN A 29 -2.14 48.23 19.00
N GLY A 30 -3.33 48.11 18.37
CA GLY A 30 -4.72 48.53 18.68
C GLY A 30 -5.73 47.75 17.81
N HIS A 31 -6.96 47.52 18.32
CA HIS A 31 -8.27 48.07 17.82
C HIS A 31 -8.74 47.55 16.44
N GLN A 32 -9.70 46.60 16.34
CA GLN A 32 -11.20 46.66 16.40
C GLN A 32 -11.82 46.69 14.97
N PRO A 33 -13.11 46.40 14.71
CA PRO A 33 -14.21 45.74 15.49
C PRO A 33 -14.89 44.56 14.72
N SER A 34 -15.46 43.54 15.40
CA SER A 34 -16.85 43.34 15.87
C SER A 34 -17.94 43.10 14.81
N THR A 35 -18.53 41.88 14.79
CA THR A 35 -19.99 41.59 14.65
C THR A 35 -20.16 40.06 14.91
N GLU A 36 -20.59 39.60 16.09
CA GLU A 36 -21.97 39.52 16.59
C GLU A 36 -22.87 38.58 15.76
N LYS A 37 -23.08 37.35 16.28
CA LYS A 37 -24.41 36.72 16.29
C LYS A 37 -24.49 35.57 17.31
N ASN A 38 -25.18 35.88 18.40
CA ASN A 38 -25.83 34.92 19.30
C ASN A 38 -26.92 34.15 18.55
N ILE A 39 -26.98 32.83 18.71
CA ILE A 39 -28.26 32.09 18.81
C ILE A 39 -28.06 31.00 19.88
N ALA A 40 -28.84 31.13 20.95
CA ALA A 40 -29.08 30.11 21.97
C ALA A 40 -30.46 29.47 21.73
N GLY A 41 -30.60 28.22 22.18
CA GLY A 41 -31.84 27.42 22.21
C GLY A 41 -31.46 25.94 22.12
N GLN A 42 -31.18 25.25 23.23
CA GLN A 42 -32.13 24.66 24.18
C GLN A 42 -33.07 23.65 23.51
N GLU A 43 -32.85 22.36 23.74
CA GLU A 43 -33.88 21.39 24.18
C GLU A 43 -33.27 20.04 24.57
N THR A 44 -33.58 19.63 25.79
CA THR A 44 -33.47 18.28 26.35
C THR A 44 -34.62 17.42 25.81
N GLY A 45 -34.32 16.19 25.38
CA GLY A 45 -35.31 15.20 24.97
C GLY A 45 -34.86 13.79 25.29
N GLU A 46 -35.64 13.12 26.13
CA GLU A 46 -35.48 11.79 26.70
C GLU A 46 -36.12 10.70 25.81
N LEU A 47 -35.63 9.46 25.93
CA LEU A 47 -36.24 8.17 25.53
C LEU A 47 -36.50 7.88 24.04
N THR A 48 -35.92 6.79 23.53
CA THR A 48 -36.66 5.52 23.29
C THR A 48 -35.75 4.43 22.74
N ASP A 49 -35.97 3.21 23.26
CA ASP A 49 -35.53 1.94 22.71
C ASP A 49 -35.94 1.78 21.24
N ALA A 50 -35.00 1.40 20.38
CA ALA A 50 -35.32 0.83 19.08
C ALA A 50 -34.27 -0.22 18.70
N SER A 51 -34.71 -1.47 18.82
CA SER A 51 -34.16 -2.67 18.20
C SER A 51 -33.77 -2.41 16.74
N ALA A 52 -32.48 -2.55 16.41
CA ALA A 52 -31.99 -2.49 15.04
C ALA A 52 -31.60 -3.90 14.58
N THR A 53 -32.45 -4.42 13.71
CA THR A 53 -32.35 -5.69 13.01
C THR A 53 -31.15 -5.76 12.06
N ASN A 54 -30.54 -6.95 12.04
CA ASN A 54 -29.61 -7.45 11.03
C ASN A 54 -30.17 -7.30 9.61
N GLU A 55 -29.71 -6.30 8.84
CA GLU A 55 -29.73 -6.33 7.37
C GLU A 55 -28.58 -5.47 6.82
N SER A 56 -27.39 -6.06 6.62
CA SER A 56 -26.30 -5.39 5.89
C SER A 56 -25.31 -6.38 5.28
N THR A 57 -25.83 -7.35 4.51
CA THR A 57 -24.99 -8.28 3.72
C THR A 57 -25.40 -8.37 2.25
N GLY A 58 -26.46 -7.69 1.81
CA GLY A 58 -26.94 -7.75 0.42
C GLY A 58 -26.35 -6.74 -0.57
N PHE A 59 -25.92 -5.55 -0.12
CA PHE A 59 -25.68 -4.44 -1.06
C PHE A 59 -24.34 -4.50 -1.82
N ARG A 60 -23.39 -5.35 -1.39
CA ARG A 60 -22.02 -5.37 -1.94
C ARG A 60 -21.75 -6.53 -2.91
N SER A 61 -22.57 -7.58 -2.90
CA SER A 61 -22.55 -8.64 -3.92
C SER A 61 -23.10 -8.16 -5.25
N ASP A 62 -24.12 -7.30 -5.20
CA ASP A 62 -24.87 -6.89 -6.39
C ASP A 62 -24.07 -5.88 -7.23
N PHE A 63 -23.25 -5.03 -6.60
CA PHE A 63 -22.40 -4.08 -7.31
C PHE A 63 -21.20 -4.76 -8.03
N LYS A 64 -20.66 -5.86 -7.48
CA LYS A 64 -19.60 -6.64 -8.14
C LYS A 64 -20.15 -7.54 -9.24
N GLN A 65 -21.36 -8.08 -9.06
CA GLN A 65 -22.03 -8.82 -10.12
C GLN A 65 -22.50 -7.88 -11.25
N ALA A 66 -22.87 -6.64 -10.94
CA ALA A 66 -23.20 -5.61 -11.93
C ALA A 66 -21.96 -5.13 -12.72
N THR A 67 -20.81 -4.88 -12.09
CA THR A 67 -19.62 -4.38 -12.81
C THR A 67 -18.92 -5.45 -13.66
N GLY A 68 -18.92 -6.71 -13.22
CA GLY A 68 -18.50 -7.85 -14.06
C GLY A 68 -19.45 -8.10 -15.24
N LYS A 69 -20.77 -8.09 -14.97
CA LYS A 69 -21.78 -8.19 -16.04
C LYS A 69 -21.80 -7.00 -16.98
N ILE A 70 -21.40 -5.78 -16.58
CA ILE A 70 -21.32 -4.63 -17.50
C ILE A 70 -20.09 -4.76 -18.40
N LYS A 71 -18.95 -5.28 -17.92
CA LYS A 71 -17.79 -5.53 -18.80
C LYS A 71 -18.07 -6.69 -19.76
N ASP A 72 -18.75 -7.73 -19.30
CA ASP A 72 -19.14 -8.87 -20.13
C ASP A 72 -20.35 -8.56 -21.02
N MET A 73 -21.31 -7.71 -20.62
CA MET A 73 -22.39 -7.21 -21.49
C MET A 73 -21.91 -6.15 -22.46
N ALA A 74 -20.96 -5.27 -22.10
CA ALA A 74 -20.30 -4.39 -23.06
C ALA A 74 -19.35 -5.17 -23.98
N THR A 75 -18.90 -6.35 -23.58
CA THR A 75 -18.19 -7.24 -24.51
C THR A 75 -19.18 -8.05 -25.36
N LEU A 76 -20.35 -8.46 -24.83
CA LEU A 76 -21.36 -9.25 -25.55
C LEU A 76 -22.32 -8.43 -26.43
N MET A 77 -22.66 -7.20 -26.05
CA MET A 77 -23.47 -6.28 -26.87
C MET A 77 -22.65 -5.60 -27.97
N PHE A 78 -21.32 -5.69 -27.90
CA PHE A 78 -20.39 -5.29 -28.96
C PHE A 78 -19.65 -6.49 -29.58
N ALA A 79 -20.01 -7.72 -29.20
CA ALA A 79 -19.64 -8.97 -29.89
C ALA A 79 -20.77 -9.42 -30.82
N ASP A 80 -21.50 -8.46 -31.40
CA ASP A 80 -22.02 -8.65 -32.74
C ASP A 80 -20.84 -9.10 -33.59
N ALA A 81 -20.98 -10.23 -34.28
CA ALA A 81 -19.93 -10.85 -35.07
C ALA A 81 -19.13 -9.78 -35.81
N ASP A 82 -17.95 -9.46 -35.27
CA ASP A 82 -17.09 -8.42 -35.82
C ASP A 82 -16.93 -8.77 -37.30
N PRO A 83 -17.38 -7.92 -38.24
CA PRO A 83 -17.19 -8.19 -39.65
C PRO A 83 -15.70 -8.52 -39.86
N PRO A 84 -15.37 -9.48 -40.76
CA PRO A 84 -14.03 -10.04 -40.88
C PRO A 84 -13.02 -8.90 -40.81
N SER A 85 -12.30 -8.87 -39.68
CA SER A 85 -11.49 -7.72 -39.32
C SER A 85 -10.51 -7.51 -40.45
N ASP A 86 -10.66 -6.39 -41.17
CA ASP A 86 -9.81 -6.09 -42.32
C ASP A 86 -8.35 -6.22 -41.85
N PRO A 87 -7.56 -7.14 -42.41
CA PRO A 87 -6.19 -7.37 -41.98
C PRO A 87 -5.34 -6.09 -42.07
N GLN A 88 -5.78 -5.08 -42.84
CA GLN A 88 -5.16 -3.76 -42.87
C GLN A 88 -5.32 -2.95 -41.57
N ASN A 89 -6.26 -3.29 -40.69
CA ASN A 89 -6.47 -2.58 -39.42
C ASN A 89 -5.85 -3.29 -38.21
N MET A 90 -5.21 -4.44 -38.42
CA MET A 90 -4.54 -5.19 -37.35
C MET A 90 -3.09 -4.76 -37.20
N ILE A 91 -2.72 -4.25 -36.02
CA ILE A 91 -1.36 -3.81 -35.70
C ILE A 91 -0.66 -4.84 -34.83
N LYS A 92 0.55 -5.27 -35.24
CA LYS A 92 1.35 -6.27 -34.52
C LYS A 92 2.29 -5.66 -33.46
N ASP A 93 2.47 -4.35 -33.47
CA ASP A 93 3.35 -3.67 -32.52
C ASP A 93 2.69 -3.56 -31.13
N GLU A 94 3.27 -4.26 -30.15
CA GLU A 94 2.76 -4.32 -28.77
C GLU A 94 2.77 -2.95 -28.10
N LYS A 95 3.82 -2.16 -28.31
CA LYS A 95 3.97 -0.83 -27.72
C LYS A 95 2.93 0.13 -28.29
N PHE A 96 2.75 0.13 -29.61
CA PHE A 96 1.71 0.95 -30.25
C PHE A 96 0.31 0.61 -29.72
N ASN A 97 0.02 -0.68 -29.56
CA ASN A 97 -1.26 -1.13 -29.05
C ASN A 97 -1.50 -0.74 -27.58
N GLU A 98 -0.45 -0.74 -26.75
CA GLU A 98 -0.50 -0.26 -25.37
C GLU A 98 -0.77 1.24 -25.30
N ASP A 99 -0.07 2.03 -26.10
CA ASP A 99 -0.26 3.48 -26.20
C ASP A 99 -1.66 3.84 -26.75
N LEU A 100 -2.15 3.10 -27.75
CA LEU A 100 -3.51 3.24 -28.30
C LEU A 100 -4.59 2.89 -27.28
N ASN A 101 -4.38 1.84 -26.48
CA ASN A 101 -5.29 1.48 -25.38
C ASN A 101 -5.28 2.56 -24.29
N THR A 102 -4.12 3.14 -23.98
CA THR A 102 -3.97 4.26 -23.05
C THR A 102 -4.75 5.48 -23.54
N LEU A 103 -4.59 5.85 -24.82
CA LEU A 103 -5.34 6.93 -25.46
C LEU A 103 -6.85 6.70 -25.40
N THR A 104 -7.31 5.49 -25.73
CA THR A 104 -8.72 5.12 -25.70
C THR A 104 -9.29 5.17 -24.28
N SER A 105 -8.52 4.67 -23.30
CA SER A 105 -8.88 4.74 -21.89
C SER A 105 -8.97 6.18 -21.37
N LEU A 106 -8.03 7.05 -21.77
CA LEU A 106 -8.03 8.47 -21.44
C LEU A 106 -9.24 9.19 -22.01
N HIS A 107 -9.57 8.90 -23.27
CA HIS A 107 -10.75 9.44 -23.93
C HIS A 107 -12.05 8.99 -23.25
N SER A 108 -12.21 7.70 -22.95
CA SER A 108 -13.37 7.20 -22.20
C SER A 108 -13.47 7.79 -20.78
N PHE A 109 -12.32 8.04 -20.13
CA PHE A 109 -12.28 8.69 -18.83
C PHE A 109 -12.80 10.13 -18.89
N LEU A 110 -12.33 10.93 -19.86
CA LEU A 110 -12.80 12.31 -20.04
C LEU A 110 -14.30 12.41 -20.36
N ILE A 111 -14.82 11.48 -21.17
CA ILE A 111 -16.26 11.39 -21.44
C ILE A 111 -17.04 11.16 -20.13
N ARG A 112 -16.52 10.30 -19.25
CA ARG A 112 -17.20 9.93 -17.99
C ARG A 112 -17.17 11.05 -16.96
N GLU A 113 -16.06 11.76 -16.83
CA GLU A 113 -15.92 12.89 -15.90
C GLU A 113 -16.59 14.18 -16.41
N ALA A 114 -17.28 14.13 -17.55
CA ALA A 114 -18.03 15.24 -18.14
C ALA A 114 -17.18 16.50 -18.42
N THR A 115 -15.86 16.34 -18.57
CA THR A 115 -15.01 17.42 -19.06
C THR A 115 -15.37 17.68 -20.51
N SER A 116 -15.64 18.95 -20.87
CA SER A 116 -15.95 19.29 -22.26
C SER A 116 -14.75 18.95 -23.14
N LEU A 117 -14.87 17.86 -23.91
CA LEU A 117 -13.92 17.53 -24.96
C LEU A 117 -13.89 18.69 -25.97
N PRO A 118 -12.73 18.97 -26.59
CA PRO A 118 -12.69 19.91 -27.71
C PRO A 118 -13.74 19.49 -28.74
N GLU A 119 -14.56 20.42 -29.23
CA GLU A 119 -15.70 20.12 -30.14
C GLU A 119 -15.28 19.34 -31.40
N ASN A 120 -13.99 19.41 -31.75
CA ASN A 120 -13.40 18.76 -32.92
C ASN A 120 -12.56 17.51 -32.58
N PHE A 121 -12.59 17.01 -31.34
CA PHE A 121 -11.82 15.84 -30.96
C PHE A 121 -12.47 14.57 -31.52
N LYS A 122 -11.83 13.98 -32.53
CA LYS A 122 -12.18 12.68 -33.10
C LYS A 122 -10.93 11.82 -33.19
N LEU A 123 -11.03 10.58 -32.68
CA LEU A 123 -9.98 9.55 -32.82
C LEU A 123 -9.76 9.15 -34.30
N GLY A 124 -10.77 9.33 -35.15
CA GLY A 124 -10.65 9.14 -36.59
C GLY A 124 -10.25 7.70 -36.95
N ARG A 125 -9.14 7.55 -37.69
CA ARG A 125 -8.62 6.25 -38.14
C ARG A 125 -8.10 5.39 -36.98
N LEU A 126 -7.59 6.00 -35.90
CA LEU A 126 -7.03 5.28 -34.75
C LEU A 126 -8.07 4.39 -34.05
N ASN A 127 -9.34 4.81 -34.03
CA ASN A 127 -10.43 4.04 -33.42
C ASN A 127 -10.77 2.74 -34.17
N ARG A 128 -10.27 2.58 -35.41
CA ARG A 128 -10.50 1.37 -36.22
C ARG A 128 -9.36 0.37 -36.06
N LEU A 129 -8.22 0.78 -35.51
CA LEU A 129 -7.06 -0.07 -35.33
C LEU A 129 -7.31 -1.03 -34.16
N LYS A 130 -6.98 -2.30 -34.36
CA LYS A 130 -7.09 -3.36 -33.34
C LYS A 130 -5.74 -4.04 -33.17
N ALA A 131 -5.43 -4.45 -31.94
CA ALA A 131 -4.26 -5.27 -31.68
C ALA A 131 -4.41 -6.63 -32.37
N ALA A 132 -3.36 -7.08 -33.07
CA ALA A 132 -3.34 -8.42 -33.65
C ALA A 132 -3.28 -9.47 -32.54
N GLY A 133 -4.23 -10.43 -32.55
CA GLY A 133 -4.26 -11.51 -31.58
C GLY A 133 -3.09 -12.51 -31.75
N PRO A 134 -2.89 -13.42 -30.78
CA PRO A 134 -1.86 -14.45 -30.87
C PRO A 134 -2.04 -15.28 -32.14
N GLY A 135 -1.02 -15.28 -33.01
CA GLY A 135 -1.04 -16.02 -34.28
C GLY A 135 -1.73 -15.32 -35.45
N GLN A 136 -2.29 -14.11 -35.28
CA GLN A 136 -2.84 -13.32 -36.38
C GLN A 136 -1.74 -12.52 -37.10
N LYS A 137 -1.86 -12.39 -38.42
CA LYS A 137 -0.96 -11.54 -39.22
C LYS A 137 -1.44 -10.09 -39.12
N GLY A 138 -0.77 -9.29 -38.29
CA GLY A 138 -0.90 -7.84 -38.27
C GLY A 138 0.22 -7.16 -39.05
N ARG A 139 -0.04 -5.93 -39.52
CA ARG A 139 0.99 -5.05 -40.09
C ARG A 139 1.72 -4.26 -39.00
N ALA A 140 2.84 -3.64 -39.38
CA ALA A 140 3.47 -2.62 -38.56
C ALA A 140 2.64 -1.31 -38.61
N PRO A 141 2.66 -0.50 -37.53
CA PRO A 141 2.07 0.83 -37.54
C PRO A 141 2.80 1.72 -38.53
N ASP A 142 2.05 2.60 -39.21
CA ASP A 142 2.63 3.60 -40.11
C ASP A 142 3.15 4.81 -39.30
N GLN A 143 4.12 5.55 -39.85
CA GLN A 143 4.70 6.72 -39.18
C GLN A 143 3.63 7.78 -38.86
N GLY A 144 2.70 8.00 -39.80
CA GLY A 144 1.59 8.92 -39.58
C GLY A 144 0.61 8.45 -38.51
N GLU A 145 0.54 7.15 -38.20
CA GLU A 145 -0.29 6.63 -37.11
C GLU A 145 0.36 6.87 -35.75
N TRP A 146 1.69 6.75 -35.66
CA TRP A 146 2.45 7.12 -34.46
C TRP A 146 2.32 8.61 -34.16
N GLU A 147 2.53 9.47 -35.17
CA GLU A 147 2.41 10.92 -35.00
C GLU A 147 0.99 11.32 -34.59
N ALA A 148 -0.03 10.73 -35.23
CA ALA A 148 -1.42 10.97 -34.85
C ALA A 148 -1.74 10.47 -33.42
N LEU A 149 -1.18 9.33 -33.01
CA LEU A 149 -1.36 8.80 -31.67
C LEU A 149 -0.75 9.74 -30.61
N GLU A 150 0.48 10.20 -30.82
CA GLU A 150 1.18 11.12 -29.93
C GLU A 150 0.49 12.49 -29.87
N GLU A 151 0.14 13.07 -31.02
CA GLU A 151 -0.57 14.36 -31.11
C GLU A 151 -1.88 14.32 -30.32
N LYS A 152 -2.69 13.28 -30.54
CA LYS A 152 -4.00 13.15 -29.87
C LYS A 152 -3.84 12.91 -28.38
N THR A 153 -2.84 12.13 -27.98
CA THR A 153 -2.52 11.87 -26.57
C THR A 153 -2.10 13.17 -25.89
N GLN A 154 -1.22 13.96 -26.50
CA GLN A 154 -0.76 15.24 -25.96
C GLN A 154 -1.90 16.25 -25.85
N VAL A 155 -2.79 16.33 -26.86
CA VAL A 155 -3.97 17.22 -26.82
C VAL A 155 -4.91 16.86 -25.67
N LEU A 156 -5.18 15.57 -25.46
CA LEU A 156 -6.00 15.11 -24.33
C LEU A 156 -5.32 15.44 -23.00
N PHE A 157 -4.03 15.11 -22.85
CA PHE A 157 -3.31 15.41 -21.61
C PHE A 157 -3.23 16.91 -21.29
N ALA A 158 -3.13 17.77 -22.30
CA ALA A 158 -3.16 19.22 -22.10
C ALA A 158 -4.52 19.73 -21.59
N HIS A 159 -5.60 18.97 -21.78
CA HIS A 159 -6.94 19.30 -21.28
C HIS A 159 -7.24 18.72 -19.90
N LEU A 160 -6.47 17.74 -19.41
CA LEU A 160 -6.69 17.21 -18.07
C LEU A 160 -6.26 18.25 -17.04
N SER A 161 -7.20 18.63 -16.15
CA SER A 161 -6.83 19.37 -14.95
C SER A 161 -5.91 18.52 -14.07
N ASP A 162 -5.16 19.16 -13.17
CA ASP A 162 -4.35 18.43 -12.21
C ASP A 162 -5.20 17.47 -11.37
N ALA A 163 -6.47 17.79 -11.09
CA ALA A 163 -7.37 16.89 -10.37
C ALA A 163 -7.74 15.65 -11.22
N ASP A 164 -8.08 15.85 -12.49
CA ASP A 164 -8.49 14.77 -13.39
C ASP A 164 -7.33 13.85 -13.73
N ARG A 165 -6.12 14.41 -13.87
CA ARG A 165 -4.89 13.63 -14.08
C ARG A 165 -4.66 12.65 -12.94
N LYS A 166 -4.94 13.07 -11.71
CA LYS A 166 -4.81 12.23 -10.51
C LYS A 166 -5.85 11.13 -10.48
N SER A 167 -7.10 11.47 -10.75
CA SER A 167 -8.20 10.49 -10.86
C SER A 167 -7.95 9.48 -11.98
N TYR A 168 -7.40 9.93 -13.11
CA TYR A 168 -7.02 9.07 -14.22
C TYR A 168 -5.88 8.12 -13.83
N LEU A 169 -4.81 8.63 -13.20
CA LEU A 169 -3.71 7.79 -12.69
C LEU A 169 -4.19 6.77 -11.65
N ALA A 170 -5.10 7.16 -10.75
CA ALA A 170 -5.74 6.23 -9.82
C ALA A 170 -6.56 5.15 -10.55
N SER A 171 -7.18 5.49 -11.69
CA SER A 171 -7.90 4.53 -12.53
C SER A 171 -6.98 3.58 -13.31
N GLN A 172 -5.73 3.97 -13.56
CA GLN A 172 -4.71 3.11 -14.17
C GLN A 172 -4.10 2.10 -13.19
N MET A 173 -4.52 2.08 -11.93
CA MET A 173 -4.01 1.11 -10.96
C MET A 173 -4.24 -0.31 -11.49
N PRO A 174 -3.18 -1.16 -11.55
CA PRO A 174 -3.31 -2.47 -12.17
C PRO A 174 -4.42 -3.29 -11.54
N ASN A 175 -5.32 -3.83 -12.38
CA ASN A 175 -6.47 -4.63 -11.92
C ASN A 175 -6.06 -5.88 -11.11
N PHE A 176 -4.81 -6.32 -11.22
CA PHE A 176 -4.27 -7.43 -10.43
C PHE A 176 -4.06 -7.04 -8.96
N LEU A 177 -3.80 -5.77 -8.63
CA LEU A 177 -3.40 -5.37 -7.29
C LEU A 177 -4.50 -5.62 -6.24
N PRO A 178 -5.78 -5.24 -6.47
CA PRO A 178 -6.85 -5.57 -5.52
C PRO A 178 -7.07 -7.08 -5.39
N ARG A 179 -6.91 -7.83 -6.49
CA ARG A 179 -7.04 -9.30 -6.49
C ARG A 179 -5.92 -9.95 -5.68
N LEU A 180 -4.70 -9.47 -5.85
CA LEU A 180 -3.53 -9.90 -5.10
C LEU A 180 -3.70 -9.62 -3.61
N ALA A 181 -4.15 -8.41 -3.24
CA ALA A 181 -4.41 -8.07 -1.83
C ALA A 181 -5.44 -9.01 -1.19
N VAL A 182 -6.54 -9.31 -1.88
CA VAL A 182 -7.54 -10.29 -1.41
C VAL A 182 -6.92 -11.67 -1.27
N TRP A 183 -6.13 -12.12 -2.26
CA TRP A 183 -5.48 -13.42 -2.21
C TRP A 183 -4.49 -13.53 -1.03
N LEU A 184 -3.70 -12.50 -0.79
CA LEU A 184 -2.77 -12.44 0.35
C LEU A 184 -3.51 -12.48 1.70
N VAL A 185 -4.66 -11.82 1.82
CA VAL A 185 -5.49 -11.89 3.05
C VAL A 185 -5.99 -13.32 3.27
N VAL A 186 -6.48 -13.98 2.22
CA VAL A 186 -6.91 -15.39 2.29
C VAL A 186 -5.75 -16.30 2.69
N VAL A 187 -4.56 -16.09 2.11
CA VAL A 187 -3.34 -16.82 2.44
C VAL A 187 -2.93 -16.61 3.91
N SER A 188 -2.97 -15.37 4.39
CA SER A 188 -2.64 -15.01 5.78
C SER A 188 -3.59 -15.68 6.77
N ILE A 189 -4.90 -15.52 6.58
CA ILE A 189 -5.92 -16.14 7.44
C ILE A 189 -5.83 -17.66 7.36
N GLY A 190 -5.71 -18.22 6.15
CA GLY A 190 -5.59 -19.65 5.92
C GLY A 190 -4.38 -20.26 6.63
N SER A 191 -3.22 -19.62 6.55
CA SER A 191 -2.02 -20.07 7.25
C SER A 191 -2.16 -20.06 8.77
N MET A 192 -2.83 -19.03 9.31
CA MET A 192 -3.11 -18.95 10.74
C MET A 192 -4.06 -20.07 11.20
N ILE A 193 -5.15 -20.31 10.46
CA ILE A 193 -6.11 -21.38 10.75
C ILE A 193 -5.42 -22.76 10.67
N LEU A 194 -4.63 -23.01 9.63
CA LEU A 194 -3.87 -24.25 9.49
C LEU A 194 -2.87 -24.44 10.65
N SER A 195 -2.21 -23.38 11.10
CA SER A 195 -1.32 -23.44 12.26
C SER A 195 -2.06 -23.81 13.54
N VAL A 196 -3.31 -23.35 13.72
CA VAL A 196 -4.15 -23.70 14.88
C VAL A 196 -4.55 -25.17 14.83
N PHE A 197 -4.97 -25.68 13.67
CA PHE A 197 -5.28 -27.11 13.51
C PHE A 197 -4.07 -28.00 13.77
N MET A 198 -2.89 -27.63 13.26
CA MET A 198 -1.66 -28.37 13.48
C MET A 198 -1.19 -28.36 14.94
N ALA A 199 -1.53 -27.33 15.71
CA ALA A 199 -1.21 -27.28 17.13
C ALA A 199 -1.95 -28.35 17.94
N GLU A 200 -3.13 -28.77 17.48
CA GLU A 200 -3.95 -29.79 18.15
C GLU A 200 -3.63 -31.21 17.66
N VAL A 201 -3.36 -31.39 16.36
CA VAL A 201 -3.07 -32.70 15.74
C VAL A 201 -1.61 -33.10 15.95
N THR A 202 -1.15 -33.17 17.19
CA THR A 202 0.19 -33.62 17.59
C THR A 202 0.45 -35.12 17.39
N LEU A 203 -0.35 -35.79 16.56
CA LEU A 203 -0.27 -37.24 16.32
C LEU A 203 0.80 -37.63 15.28
N LEU A 204 1.34 -36.68 14.51
CA LEU A 204 2.16 -36.97 13.33
C LEU A 204 3.64 -36.58 13.50
N SER A 205 4.37 -37.30 14.37
CA SER A 205 5.83 -37.22 14.56
C SER A 205 6.38 -35.85 15.04
N LYS A 206 7.03 -35.86 16.22
CA LYS A 206 7.53 -34.65 16.92
C LYS A 206 8.41 -33.68 16.09
N GLY A 207 8.98 -34.12 14.97
CA GLY A 207 9.83 -33.28 14.12
C GLY A 207 9.09 -32.58 12.97
N LEU A 208 8.08 -33.23 12.36
CA LEU A 208 7.39 -32.69 11.18
C LEU A 208 6.48 -31.51 11.56
N ASP A 209 5.84 -31.60 12.73
CA ASP A 209 4.92 -30.57 13.24
C ASP A 209 5.63 -29.21 13.41
N GLY A 210 6.87 -29.22 13.89
CA GLY A 210 7.67 -28.00 14.07
C GLY A 210 8.02 -27.33 12.75
N ALA A 211 8.46 -28.11 11.76
CA ALA A 211 8.81 -27.57 10.44
C ALA A 211 7.58 -26.98 9.72
N LEU A 212 6.42 -27.64 9.81
CA LEU A 212 5.17 -27.15 9.23
C LEU A 212 4.67 -25.87 9.92
N MET A 213 4.78 -25.78 11.25
CA MET A 213 4.45 -24.54 11.98
C MET A 213 5.35 -23.38 11.55
N VAL A 214 6.65 -23.63 11.39
CA VAL A 214 7.58 -22.61 10.86
C VAL A 214 7.15 -22.20 9.46
N LEU A 215 6.83 -23.15 8.57
CA LEU A 215 6.37 -22.83 7.21
C LEU A 215 5.11 -21.94 7.21
N PHE A 216 4.10 -22.27 8.00
CA PHE A 216 2.89 -21.46 8.10
C PHE A 216 3.15 -20.08 8.71
N PHE A 217 4.04 -20.00 9.70
CA PHE A 217 4.50 -18.72 10.23
C PHE A 217 5.20 -17.86 9.17
N LEU A 218 6.10 -18.44 8.36
CA LEU A 218 6.77 -17.70 7.28
C LEU A 218 5.77 -17.21 6.23
N LEU A 219 4.80 -18.04 5.85
CA LEU A 219 3.73 -17.68 4.90
C LEU A 219 2.85 -16.54 5.45
N TRP A 220 2.52 -16.60 6.74
CA TRP A 220 1.78 -15.56 7.46
C TRP A 220 2.56 -14.23 7.50
N LEU A 221 3.87 -14.27 7.80
CA LEU A 221 4.74 -13.10 7.79
C LEU A 221 4.85 -12.46 6.39
N MET A 222 5.14 -13.26 5.38
CA MET A 222 5.29 -12.78 4.01
C MET A 222 3.99 -12.17 3.49
N SER A 223 2.85 -12.80 3.78
CA SER A 223 1.54 -12.28 3.37
C SER A 223 1.22 -10.95 4.06
N LEU A 224 1.44 -10.82 5.37
CA LEU A 224 1.23 -9.55 6.07
C LEU A 224 2.15 -8.43 5.58
N GLY A 225 3.43 -8.71 5.33
CA GLY A 225 4.35 -7.74 4.76
C GLY A 225 3.93 -7.28 3.36
N ALA A 226 3.52 -8.23 2.50
CA ALA A 226 3.00 -7.91 1.17
C ALA A 226 1.70 -7.10 1.24
N ILE A 227 0.78 -7.42 2.15
CA ILE A 227 -0.46 -6.65 2.38
C ILE A 227 -0.14 -5.23 2.83
N GLY A 228 0.78 -5.07 3.78
CA GLY A 228 1.24 -3.75 4.25
C GLY A 228 1.76 -2.90 3.09
N SER A 229 2.61 -3.48 2.24
CA SER A 229 3.12 -2.80 1.06
C SER A 229 2.02 -2.47 0.05
N ALA A 230 1.08 -3.38 -0.21
CA ALA A 230 -0.04 -3.11 -1.10
C ALA A 230 -0.95 -1.99 -0.57
N ALA A 231 -1.16 -1.95 0.75
CA ALA A 231 -1.91 -0.91 1.43
C ALA A 231 -1.22 0.47 1.32
N PHE A 232 0.11 0.52 1.45
CA PHE A 232 0.87 1.75 1.23
C PHE A 232 0.75 2.26 -0.22
N ILE A 233 0.84 1.35 -1.19
CA ILE A 233 0.67 1.68 -2.61
C ILE A 233 -0.74 2.21 -2.87
N GLY A 234 -1.78 1.54 -2.33
CA GLY A 234 -3.16 2.00 -2.43
C GLY A 234 -3.40 3.34 -1.75
N PHE A 235 -2.83 3.55 -0.56
CA PHE A 235 -2.94 4.80 0.16
C PHE A 235 -2.28 5.96 -0.61
N ASN A 236 -1.07 5.77 -1.13
CA ASN A 236 -0.40 6.82 -1.92
C ASN A 236 -1.13 7.10 -3.24
N ALA A 237 -1.69 6.07 -3.87
CA ALA A 237 -2.49 6.25 -5.09
C ALA A 237 -3.75 7.09 -4.82
N ILE A 238 -4.37 6.94 -3.64
CA ILE A 238 -5.58 7.70 -3.25
C ILE A 238 -5.22 9.08 -2.69
N ALA A 239 -4.19 9.18 -1.85
CA ALA A 239 -3.78 10.41 -1.18
C ALA A 239 -3.14 11.42 -2.13
N VAL A 240 -2.97 11.03 -3.40
CA VAL A 240 -2.33 11.81 -4.45
C VAL A 240 -1.07 12.53 -3.98
N THR A 241 -0.27 11.81 -3.21
CA THR A 241 1.04 12.31 -2.83
C THR A 241 1.90 12.12 -4.07
N SER A 242 2.25 13.23 -4.73
CA SER A 242 3.15 13.27 -5.89
C SER A 242 4.58 12.95 -5.45
N ASP A 243 4.76 11.83 -4.78
CA ASP A 243 6.08 11.35 -4.42
C ASP A 243 6.74 10.92 -5.73
N ILE A 244 7.62 11.80 -6.25
CA ILE A 244 8.26 11.75 -7.59
C ILE A 244 8.93 10.40 -7.88
N THR A 245 9.21 9.61 -6.84
CA THR A 245 9.76 8.25 -6.92
C THR A 245 8.76 7.15 -7.24
N PHE A 246 7.46 7.43 -7.40
CA PHE A 246 6.46 6.40 -7.65
C PHE A 246 5.82 6.55 -9.03
N ASP A 247 6.48 5.98 -10.03
CA ASP A 247 5.84 5.73 -11.32
C ASP A 247 4.86 4.56 -11.15
N ILE A 248 3.59 4.91 -10.91
CA ILE A 248 2.48 3.95 -10.74
C ILE A 248 2.24 3.16 -12.03
N SER A 249 2.68 3.67 -13.17
CA SER A 249 2.48 3.04 -14.46
C SER A 249 3.39 1.81 -14.64
N ASP A 250 4.52 1.72 -13.96
CA ASP A 250 5.38 0.54 -14.03
C ASP A 250 4.97 -0.55 -13.03
N SER A 251 4.25 -1.55 -13.55
CA SER A 251 3.87 -2.76 -12.80
C SER A 251 5.07 -3.47 -12.15
N ARG A 252 6.26 -3.39 -12.75
CA ARG A 252 7.48 -4.01 -12.22
C ARG A 252 7.92 -3.35 -10.92
N LEU A 253 7.83 -2.03 -10.82
CA LEU A 253 8.16 -1.28 -9.61
C LEU A 253 7.17 -1.59 -8.48
N ILE A 254 5.88 -1.72 -8.81
CA ILE A 254 4.83 -2.14 -7.87
C ILE A 254 5.15 -3.53 -7.31
N VAL A 255 5.43 -4.50 -8.18
CA VAL A 255 5.75 -5.88 -7.77
C VAL A 255 7.02 -5.91 -6.92
N GLN A 256 8.08 -5.21 -7.33
CA GLN A 256 9.33 -5.14 -6.57
C GLN A 256 9.08 -4.60 -5.15
N ARG A 257 8.25 -3.56 -5.00
CA ARG A 257 7.91 -3.00 -3.69
C ARG A 257 7.16 -3.99 -2.80
N ILE A 258 6.19 -4.73 -3.37
CA ILE A 258 5.44 -5.75 -2.63
C ILE A 258 6.36 -6.87 -2.16
N VAL A 259 7.23 -7.37 -3.05
CA VAL A 259 8.23 -8.39 -2.72
C VAL A 259 9.16 -7.89 -1.63
N LEU A 260 9.62 -6.63 -1.73
CA LEU A 260 10.49 -6.03 -0.75
C LEU A 260 9.80 -5.87 0.62
N GLY A 261 8.53 -5.48 0.65
CA GLY A 261 7.73 -5.43 1.87
C GLY A 261 7.57 -6.79 2.55
N ALA A 262 7.31 -7.84 1.76
CA ALA A 262 7.27 -9.23 2.26
C ALA A 262 8.62 -9.67 2.83
N LEU A 263 9.72 -9.40 2.12
CA LEU A 263 11.07 -9.76 2.57
C LEU A 263 11.46 -9.02 3.84
N PHE A 264 11.17 -7.71 3.96
CA PHE A 264 11.48 -6.98 5.19
C PHE A 264 10.68 -7.46 6.37
N ALA A 265 9.38 -7.66 6.19
CA ALA A 265 8.54 -8.26 7.23
C ALA A 265 9.16 -9.58 7.71
N LEU A 266 9.56 -10.45 6.77
CA LEU A 266 10.22 -11.72 7.07
C LEU A 266 11.52 -11.53 7.86
N PHE A 267 12.50 -10.80 7.30
CA PHE A 267 13.84 -10.67 7.88
C PHE A 267 13.82 -10.04 9.27
N PHE A 268 13.00 -9.00 9.48
CA PHE A 268 12.96 -8.29 10.75
C PHE A 268 12.17 -9.04 11.81
N THR A 269 11.04 -9.67 11.47
CA THR A 269 10.20 -10.31 12.50
C THR A 269 10.56 -11.76 12.78
N LEU A 270 11.30 -12.45 11.92
CA LEU A 270 11.72 -13.83 12.14
C LEU A 270 12.48 -14.06 13.47
N PRO A 271 13.48 -13.24 13.89
CA PRO A 271 14.26 -13.51 15.10
C PRO A 271 13.49 -13.43 16.42
N PHE A 272 12.36 -12.70 16.49
CA PHE A 272 11.60 -12.51 17.74
C PHE A 272 10.11 -12.85 17.63
N GLY A 273 9.54 -12.92 16.43
CA GLY A 273 8.11 -13.10 16.23
C GLY A 273 7.63 -14.55 16.37
N PHE A 274 8.49 -15.55 16.18
CA PHE A 274 8.06 -16.95 16.17
C PHE A 274 7.51 -17.42 17.53
N HIS A 275 8.18 -17.05 18.62
CA HIS A 275 7.72 -17.44 19.95
C HIS A 275 6.35 -16.82 20.27
N GLU A 276 6.16 -15.56 19.93
CA GLU A 276 4.90 -14.85 20.18
C GLU A 276 3.77 -15.38 19.30
N PHE A 277 4.06 -15.70 18.04
CA PHE A 277 3.13 -16.38 17.15
C PHE A 277 2.66 -17.73 17.73
N LEU A 278 3.59 -18.56 18.22
CA LEU A 278 3.23 -19.84 18.84
C LEU A 278 2.39 -19.65 20.11
N ALA A 279 2.73 -18.67 20.94
CA ALA A 279 1.97 -18.36 22.15
C ALA A 279 0.54 -17.90 21.80
N PHE A 280 0.41 -17.08 20.77
CA PHE A 280 -0.87 -16.62 20.23
C PHE A 280 -1.70 -17.78 19.67
N VAL A 281 -1.12 -18.63 18.82
CA VAL A 281 -1.80 -19.80 18.23
C VAL A 281 -2.29 -20.76 19.31
N LYS A 282 -1.48 -21.05 20.34
CA LYS A 282 -1.89 -21.89 21.48
C LYS A 282 -3.01 -21.24 22.30
N SER A 283 -2.97 -19.92 22.50
CA SER A 283 -4.06 -19.20 23.17
C SER A 283 -5.34 -19.26 22.36
N LEU A 284 -5.25 -19.14 21.04
CA LEU A 284 -6.39 -19.21 20.13
C LEU A 284 -6.98 -20.63 20.10
N SER A 285 -6.13 -21.66 20.06
CA SER A 285 -6.59 -23.06 20.05
C SER A 285 -7.27 -23.44 21.37
N ALA A 286 -6.72 -23.03 22.50
CA ALA A 286 -7.33 -23.23 23.82
C ALA A 286 -8.68 -22.51 23.96
N ALA A 287 -8.79 -21.28 23.43
CA ALA A 287 -10.03 -20.52 23.41
C ALA A 287 -11.09 -21.16 22.49
N ALA A 288 -10.70 -21.59 21.29
CA ALA A 288 -11.59 -22.23 20.33
C ALA A 288 -12.21 -23.55 20.85
N LEU A 289 -11.50 -24.26 21.73
CA LEU A 289 -11.95 -25.53 22.31
C LEU A 289 -12.77 -25.38 23.60
N ASN A 290 -13.12 -24.16 24.02
CA ASN A 290 -13.84 -23.89 25.29
C ASN A 290 -13.18 -24.54 26.53
N LYS A 291 -11.88 -24.89 26.46
CA LYS A 291 -11.23 -25.67 27.52
C LYS A 291 -10.90 -24.86 28.77
N THR A 292 -10.91 -23.53 28.69
CA THR A 292 -10.66 -22.64 29.83
C THR A 292 -11.25 -21.26 29.59
N THR A 293 -11.87 -20.68 30.61
CA THR A 293 -12.11 -19.23 30.71
C THR A 293 -10.80 -18.49 30.50
N VAL A 294 -10.82 -17.48 29.61
CA VAL A 294 -9.65 -16.70 29.19
C VAL A 294 -8.80 -16.33 30.41
N PRO A 295 -7.55 -16.83 30.53
CA PRO A 295 -6.71 -16.46 31.64
C PRO A 295 -6.45 -14.96 31.55
N THR A 296 -6.83 -14.24 32.61
CA THR A 296 -6.53 -12.82 32.87
C THR A 296 -5.03 -12.62 33.06
N LYS A 297 -4.23 -12.98 32.05
CA LYS A 297 -2.89 -12.43 31.92
C LYS A 297 -3.05 -10.92 31.85
N SER A 298 -2.19 -10.21 32.58
CA SER A 298 -2.12 -8.75 32.61
C SER A 298 -2.32 -8.19 31.20
N GLU A 299 -3.30 -7.31 31.02
CA GLU A 299 -3.66 -6.71 29.72
C GLU A 299 -2.44 -6.23 28.92
N VAL A 300 -1.41 -5.75 29.63
CA VAL A 300 -0.10 -5.33 29.10
C VAL A 300 0.61 -6.41 28.26
N ALA A 301 0.55 -7.68 28.67
CA ALA A 301 1.18 -8.77 27.94
C ALA A 301 0.45 -9.05 26.62
N PHE A 302 -0.88 -8.95 26.61
CA PHE A 302 -1.69 -9.14 25.42
C PHE A 302 -1.47 -8.01 24.39
N THR A 303 -1.35 -6.76 24.85
CA THR A 303 -1.03 -5.62 23.99
C THR A 303 0.33 -5.77 23.32
N ASN A 304 1.36 -6.16 24.06
CA ASN A 304 2.71 -6.38 23.50
C ASN A 304 2.70 -7.51 22.45
N GLN A 305 1.99 -8.60 22.71
CA GLN A 305 1.84 -9.71 21.75
C GLN A 305 1.14 -9.25 20.47
N SER A 306 0.03 -8.52 20.62
CA SER A 306 -0.73 -7.97 19.49
C SER A 306 0.10 -7.00 18.65
N MET A 307 0.94 -6.19 19.30
CA MET A 307 1.85 -5.26 18.62
C MET A 307 2.93 -5.99 17.82
N LEU A 308 3.46 -7.11 18.34
CA LEU A 308 4.41 -7.93 17.59
C LEU A 308 3.75 -8.68 16.43
N LEU A 309 2.47 -9.05 16.57
CA LEU A 309 1.70 -9.68 15.50
C LEU A 309 1.38 -8.73 14.34
N ILE A 310 1.20 -7.43 14.59
CA ILE A 310 0.95 -6.42 13.53
C ILE A 310 2.24 -5.87 12.91
N MET A 311 3.40 -6.05 13.56
CA MET A 311 4.69 -5.55 13.09
C MET A 311 5.03 -5.91 11.63
N PRO A 312 4.81 -7.15 11.14
CA PRO A 312 5.08 -7.51 9.74
C PRO A 312 4.34 -6.60 8.76
N PHE A 313 3.07 -6.27 9.05
CA PHE A 313 2.26 -5.35 8.25
C PHE A 313 2.82 -3.93 8.28
N VAL A 314 3.18 -3.42 9.47
CA VAL A 314 3.72 -2.06 9.63
C VAL A 314 5.06 -1.90 8.89
N LEU A 315 5.92 -2.91 8.94
CA LEU A 315 7.17 -2.94 8.20
C LEU A 315 6.95 -2.95 6.69
N GLY A 316 6.00 -3.76 6.21
CA GLY A 316 5.58 -3.77 4.81
C GLY A 316 4.99 -2.45 4.35
N TYR A 317 4.21 -1.78 5.20
CA TYR A 317 3.65 -0.46 4.91
C TYR A 317 4.74 0.61 4.79
N SER A 318 5.82 0.50 5.58
CA SER A 318 6.88 1.49 5.68
C SER A 318 8.02 1.30 4.67
N THR A 319 7.78 0.66 3.51
CA THR A 319 8.85 0.31 2.53
C THR A 319 9.77 1.47 2.15
N SER A 320 9.24 2.68 1.92
CA SER A 320 10.06 3.88 1.63
C SER A 320 11.01 4.22 2.78
N LEU A 321 10.54 4.18 4.02
CA LEU A 321 11.36 4.41 5.21
C LEU A 321 12.44 3.33 5.33
N VAL A 322 12.09 2.07 5.09
CA VAL A 322 13.05 0.97 5.17
C VAL A 322 14.14 1.11 4.11
N ILE A 323 13.80 1.50 2.87
CA ILE A 323 14.78 1.79 1.82
C ILE A 323 15.72 2.92 2.26
N LEU A 324 15.20 4.00 2.86
CA LEU A 324 16.02 5.10 3.39
C LEU A 324 16.97 4.61 4.49
N ILE A 325 16.48 3.77 5.40
CA ILE A 325 17.30 3.19 6.47
C ILE A 325 18.39 2.29 5.89
N LEU A 326 18.08 1.43 4.93
CA LEU A 326 19.08 0.60 4.25
C LEU A 326 20.13 1.44 3.53
N ASN A 327 19.71 2.44 2.75
CA ASN A 327 20.62 3.35 2.07
C ASN A 327 21.57 4.04 3.08
N ARG A 328 21.06 4.39 4.26
CA ARG A 328 21.87 4.97 5.34
C ARG A 328 22.81 3.97 6.00
N ILE A 329 22.39 2.72 6.17
CA ILE A 329 23.26 1.65 6.69
C ILE A 329 24.36 1.34 5.68
N ILE A 330 24.03 1.23 4.39
CA ILE A 330 24.99 1.01 3.30
C ILE A 330 25.99 2.17 3.24
N SER A 331 25.51 3.42 3.35
CA SER A 331 26.39 4.60 3.37
C SER A 331 27.29 4.64 4.62
N SER A 332 26.77 4.25 5.78
CA SER A 332 27.57 4.14 7.00
C SER A 332 28.61 3.02 6.88
N ALA A 333 28.23 1.87 6.31
CA ALA A 333 29.11 0.74 6.09
C ALA A 333 30.21 1.08 5.07
N SER A 334 29.87 1.71 3.94
CA SER A 334 30.86 2.14 2.95
C SER A 334 31.85 3.15 3.54
N THR A 335 31.38 4.05 4.40
CA THR A 335 32.24 4.98 5.14
C THR A 335 33.18 4.23 6.10
N LEU A 336 32.67 3.25 6.85
CA LEU A 336 33.48 2.43 7.77
C LEU A 336 34.53 1.59 7.03
N PHE A 337 34.22 1.09 5.85
CA PHE A 337 35.14 0.32 5.02
C PHE A 337 36.04 1.17 4.12
N GLY A 338 35.98 2.50 4.23
CA GLY A 338 36.84 3.41 3.45
C GLY A 338 36.53 3.42 1.95
N ALA A 339 35.38 2.90 1.53
CA ALA A 339 34.89 2.99 0.16
C ALA A 339 34.29 4.38 -0.09
N HIS A 340 35.11 5.42 0.00
CA HIS A 340 34.78 6.71 -0.57
C HIS A 340 35.05 6.63 -2.08
N GLU A 341 34.00 6.37 -2.87
CA GLU A 341 33.98 6.87 -4.23
C GLU A 341 34.14 8.38 -4.15
N THR A 342 35.37 8.86 -4.28
CA THR A 342 35.65 10.29 -4.36
C THR A 342 35.03 10.70 -5.69
N PRO A 343 33.91 11.47 -5.72
CA PRO A 343 33.36 11.91 -6.99
C PRO A 343 34.48 12.70 -7.67
N ALA A 344 34.88 12.24 -8.85
CA ALA A 344 35.99 12.75 -9.63
C ALA A 344 35.73 14.22 -10.05
N LYS A 345 35.82 15.15 -9.12
CA LYS A 345 35.78 16.59 -9.30
C LYS A 345 37.20 17.10 -9.10
N ALA A 346 37.93 17.21 -10.21
CA ALA A 346 38.98 18.19 -10.49
C ALA A 346 40.07 17.63 -11.40
N LYS A 347 39.75 17.39 -12.68
CA LYS A 347 40.75 17.50 -13.75
C LYS A 347 40.22 18.33 -14.92
N ALA A 348 39.61 19.46 -14.58
CA ALA A 348 39.31 20.56 -15.49
C ALA A 348 40.12 21.80 -15.07
N ARG A 349 41.46 21.68 -15.11
CA ARG A 349 42.37 22.83 -15.06
C ARG A 349 43.72 22.36 -15.59
N SER A 350 43.99 22.66 -16.85
CA SER A 350 45.30 22.72 -17.52
C SER A 350 45.21 22.13 -18.93
N LYS A 351 44.74 22.95 -19.87
CA LYS A 351 45.34 23.10 -21.20
C LYS A 351 44.80 24.39 -21.83
N SER A 352 45.30 25.49 -21.29
CA SER A 352 45.57 26.72 -22.05
C SER A 352 47.08 26.69 -22.28
N ALA A 353 47.47 26.42 -23.52
CA ALA A 353 48.75 26.75 -24.15
C ALA A 353 48.57 26.51 -25.65
#